data_AF-A0A2S5LCB5-F1
#
_entry.id   AF-A0A2S5LCB5-F1
#
_cell.length_a   1.000
_cell.length_b   1.000
_cell.length_c   1.000
_cell.angle_alpha   90.00
_cell.angle_beta   90.00
_cell.angle_gamma   90.00
#
_symmetry.space_group_name_H-M   'P 1'
#
loop_
_entity.id
_entity.type
_entity.pdbx_description
1 polymer ?
#
loop_
_entity_poly.entity_id
_entity_poly.type
_entity_poly.pdbx_seq_one_letter_code
_entity_poly.pdbx_strand_id
1 'polypeptide(L)'
;PKSAHMATSQARVCASAIVELMQHRAPDPSPVFANTCYSYVDDKLAMHVANVYRYDEAKKIMVSAEGGGLSMHPSELEGQYASAWASNIWSDVLT
;
A
#
# COMPACT_ATOMS: atom_id res chain seq x y z
N PRO A 1 2.66 1.03 8.13
CA PRO A 1 3.84 0.20 8.49
C PRO A 1 5.05 0.61 7.63
N LYS A 2 6.28 0.23 8.00
CA LYS A 2 7.46 0.40 7.13
C LYS A 2 7.57 -0.82 6.20
N SER A 3 6.90 -0.77 5.05
CA SER A 3 6.78 -1.89 4.10
C SER A 3 7.02 -1.42 2.66
N ALA A 4 7.30 -2.37 1.76
CA ALA A 4 7.45 -2.09 0.33
C ALA A 4 6.17 -1.48 -0.27
N HIS A 5 4.99 -2.05 0.05
CA HIS A 5 3.72 -1.53 -0.50
C HIS A 5 3.44 -0.08 -0.07
N MET A 6 3.77 0.28 1.19
CA MET A 6 3.69 1.67 1.63
C MET A 6 4.70 2.57 0.90
N ALA A 7 5.96 2.14 0.80
CA ALA A 7 6.99 2.92 0.12
C ALA A 7 6.62 3.20 -1.34
N THR A 8 6.19 2.18 -2.10
CA THR A 8 5.75 2.34 -3.49
C THR A 8 4.53 3.25 -3.61
N SER A 9 3.53 3.09 -2.75
CA SER A 9 2.32 3.93 -2.81
C SER A 9 2.63 5.39 -2.47
N GLN A 10 3.48 5.64 -1.46
CA GLN A 10 3.94 6.99 -1.10
C GLN A 10 4.79 7.60 -2.21
N ALA A 11 5.64 6.81 -2.88
CA ALA A 11 6.44 7.28 -4.00
C ALA A 11 5.57 7.78 -5.15
N ARG A 12 4.46 7.08 -5.48
CA ARG A 12 3.51 7.52 -6.51
C ARG A 12 2.82 8.85 -6.14
N VAL A 13 2.37 9.00 -4.89
CA VAL A 13 1.80 10.26 -4.39
C VAL A 13 2.83 11.39 -4.49
N CYS A 14 4.07 11.14 -4.06
CA CYS A 14 5.15 12.11 -4.12
C CYS A 14 5.49 12.52 -5.57
N ALA A 15 5.63 11.54 -6.47
CA ALA A 15 5.93 11.79 -7.88
C ALA A 15 4.82 12.63 -8.55
N SER A 16 3.55 12.29 -8.30
CA SER A 16 2.41 13.07 -8.79
C SER A 16 2.45 14.52 -8.29
N ALA A 17 2.70 14.73 -6.99
CA ALA A 17 2.81 16.07 -6.41
C ALA A 17 3.96 16.88 -7.03
N ILE A 18 5.11 16.25 -7.32
CA ILE A 18 6.24 16.90 -7.99
C ILE A 18 5.82 17.38 -9.39
N VAL A 19 5.14 16.53 -10.17
CA VAL A 19 4.66 16.89 -11.52
C VAL A 19 3.68 18.07 -11.46
N GLU A 20 2.73 18.06 -10.53
CA GLU A 20 1.78 19.17 -10.33
C GLU A 20 2.50 20.48 -10.02
N LEU A 21 3.47 20.45 -9.09
CA LEU A 21 4.25 21.62 -8.70
C LEU A 21 5.11 22.16 -9.85
N MET A 22 5.72 21.26 -10.64
CA MET A 22 6.48 21.64 -11.83
C MET A 22 5.62 22.31 -12.90
N GLN A 23 4.31 22.05 -12.87
CA GLN A 23 3.33 22.66 -13.78
C GLN A 23 2.57 23.84 -13.13
N HIS A 24 3.08 24.36 -12.00
CA HIS A 24 2.50 25.46 -11.23
C HIS A 24 1.04 25.22 -10.79
N ARG A 25 0.67 23.95 -10.55
CA ARG A 25 -0.61 23.54 -9.98
C ARG A 25 -0.45 23.06 -8.54
N ALA A 26 -1.55 22.98 -7.82
CA ALA A 26 -1.58 22.46 -6.46
C ALA A 26 -1.58 20.91 -6.48
N PRO A 27 -0.76 20.24 -5.65
CA PRO A 27 -0.89 18.81 -5.42
C PRO A 27 -2.28 18.42 -4.89
N ASP A 28 -2.63 17.14 -5.02
CA ASP A 28 -3.84 16.57 -4.41
C ASP A 28 -3.87 16.90 -2.90
N PRO A 29 -4.86 17.68 -2.42
CA PRO A 29 -4.95 18.04 -1.01
C PRO A 29 -5.43 16.88 -0.12
N SER A 30 -5.90 15.78 -0.71
CA SER A 30 -6.50 14.64 0.00
C SER A 30 -5.93 13.31 -0.47
N PRO A 31 -4.59 13.12 -0.38
CA PRO A 31 -3.96 11.91 -0.89
C PRO A 31 -4.44 10.67 -0.14
N VAL A 32 -4.51 9.56 -0.89
CA VAL A 32 -4.92 8.25 -0.40
C VAL A 32 -3.89 7.23 -0.84
N PHE A 33 -3.51 6.32 0.04
CA PHE A 33 -2.68 5.18 -0.33
C PHE A 33 -3.07 3.94 0.47
N ALA A 34 -2.67 2.77 -0.02
CA ALA A 34 -2.93 1.50 0.63
C ALA A 34 -1.64 0.81 1.07
N ASN A 35 -1.81 -0.17 1.94
CA ASN A 35 -0.79 -1.12 2.31
C ASN A 35 -1.39 -2.52 2.34
N THR A 36 -0.60 -3.49 1.91
CA THR A 36 -0.81 -4.91 2.19
C THR A 36 0.56 -5.52 2.47
N CYS A 37 0.68 -6.22 3.58
CA CYS A 37 1.85 -7.05 3.90
C CYS A 37 1.39 -8.50 3.97
N TYR A 38 1.98 -9.36 3.15
CA TYR A 38 1.78 -10.80 3.22
C TYR A 38 2.84 -11.46 4.11
N SER A 39 2.49 -12.58 4.73
CA SER A 39 3.39 -13.40 5.52
C SER A 39 3.05 -14.87 5.32
N TYR A 40 4.00 -15.62 4.78
CA TYR A 40 3.91 -17.09 4.69
C TYR A 40 4.11 -17.69 6.08
N VAL A 41 3.24 -18.62 6.47
CA VAL A 41 3.37 -19.37 7.73
C VAL A 41 4.04 -20.73 7.49
N ASP A 42 3.95 -21.26 6.28
CA ASP A 42 4.70 -22.41 5.77
C ASP A 42 4.97 -22.24 4.25
N ASP A 43 5.29 -23.32 3.54
CA ASP A 43 5.63 -23.30 2.11
C ASP A 43 4.42 -23.00 1.19
N LYS A 44 3.19 -22.99 1.70
CA LYS A 44 1.96 -22.82 0.91
C LYS A 44 0.96 -21.85 1.50
N LEU A 45 0.83 -21.84 2.82
CA LEU A 45 -0.14 -21.06 3.55
C LEU A 45 0.42 -19.67 3.87
N ALA A 46 -0.38 -18.64 3.63
CA ALA A 46 -0.05 -17.28 4.02
C ALA A 46 -1.23 -16.55 4.66
N MET A 47 -0.94 -15.37 5.19
CA MET A 47 -1.89 -14.39 5.71
C MET A 47 -1.49 -13.00 5.23
N HIS A 48 -2.40 -12.04 5.32
CA HIS A 48 -2.10 -10.64 5.07
C HIS A 48 -2.63 -9.73 6.17
N VAL A 49 -2.02 -8.56 6.27
CA VAL A 49 -2.62 -7.36 6.89
C VAL A 49 -2.71 -6.26 5.83
N ALA A 50 -3.92 -5.73 5.63
CA ALA A 50 -4.21 -4.73 4.60
C ALA A 50 -4.94 -3.54 5.20
N ASN A 51 -4.64 -2.35 4.68
CA ASN A 51 -5.31 -1.14 5.12
C ASN A 51 -5.21 -0.02 4.08
N VAL A 52 -6.22 0.86 4.07
CA VAL A 52 -6.21 2.12 3.32
C VAL A 52 -5.95 3.27 4.28
N TYR A 53 -5.17 4.25 3.85
CA TYR A 53 -4.85 5.45 4.62
C TYR A 53 -5.33 6.69 3.87
N ARG A 54 -5.99 7.59 4.59
CA ARG A 54 -6.48 8.89 4.08
C ARG A 54 -5.85 10.02 4.86
N TYR A 55 -5.59 11.14 4.20
CA TYR A 55 -5.09 12.33 4.87
C TYR A 55 -6.17 12.99 5.72
N ASP A 56 -5.84 13.29 6.99
CA ASP A 56 -6.65 14.09 7.89
C ASP A 56 -6.08 15.51 7.93
N GLU A 57 -6.79 16.48 7.34
CA GLU A 57 -6.33 17.87 7.22
C GLU A 57 -6.15 18.56 8.58
N ALA A 58 -7.06 18.30 9.53
CA ALA A 58 -7.01 18.91 10.85
C ALA A 58 -5.80 18.43 11.65
N LYS A 59 -5.50 17.13 11.59
CA LYS A 59 -4.36 16.52 12.30
C LYS A 59 -3.06 16.56 11.52
N LYS A 60 -3.11 16.81 10.21
CA LYS A 60 -1.98 16.78 9.28
C LYS A 60 -1.23 15.45 9.28
N ILE A 61 -1.97 14.34 9.38
CA ILE A 61 -1.41 12.98 9.36
C ILE A 61 -2.24 12.06 8.47
N MET A 62 -1.63 10.97 8.02
CA MET A 62 -2.35 9.88 7.36
C MET A 62 -2.98 8.98 8.41
N VAL A 63 -4.31 8.84 8.37
CA VAL A 63 -5.09 7.99 9.28
C VAL A 63 -5.58 6.74 8.57
N SER A 64 -5.69 5.65 9.32
CA SER A 64 -6.36 4.43 8.85
C SER A 64 -7.81 4.74 8.48
N ALA A 65 -8.23 4.37 7.28
CA ALA A 65 -9.64 4.30 6.92
C ALA A 65 -10.29 3.07 7.57
N GLU A 66 -11.62 3.04 7.62
CA GLU A 66 -12.37 1.83 7.97
C GLU A 66 -12.26 0.76 6.86
N GLY A 67 -12.36 -0.51 7.26
CA GLY A 67 -12.38 -1.64 6.34
C GLY A 67 -11.03 -2.33 6.09
N GLY A 68 -9.94 -1.85 6.70
CA GLY A 68 -8.69 -2.62 6.80
C GLY A 68 -8.83 -3.83 7.74
N GLY A 69 -7.84 -4.72 7.73
CA GLY A 69 -7.88 -5.91 8.56
C GLY A 69 -6.70 -6.86 8.37
N LEU A 70 -6.72 -7.90 9.20
CA LEU A 70 -5.84 -9.06 9.15
C LEU A 70 -6.67 -10.28 8.70
N SER A 71 -6.09 -11.19 7.92
CA SER A 71 -6.72 -12.49 7.64
C SER A 71 -7.09 -13.21 8.96
N MET A 72 -8.25 -13.87 8.99
CA MET A 72 -8.70 -14.60 10.20
C MET A 72 -7.88 -15.87 10.48
N HIS A 73 -7.41 -16.54 9.42
CA HIS A 73 -6.57 -17.73 9.50
C HIS A 73 -5.70 -17.82 8.24
N PRO A 74 -4.58 -18.56 8.28
CA PRO A 74 -3.77 -18.81 7.09
C PRO A 74 -4.53 -19.63 6.04
N SER A 75 -4.22 -19.44 4.76
CA SER A 75 -4.79 -20.22 3.65
C SER A 75 -3.84 -20.32 2.46
N GLU A 76 -4.01 -21.35 1.62
CA GLU A 76 -3.24 -21.50 0.37
C GLU A 76 -3.58 -20.40 -0.64
N LEU A 77 -4.82 -19.90 -0.63
CA LEU A 77 -5.27 -18.81 -1.51
C LEU A 77 -4.50 -17.52 -1.21
N GLU A 78 -4.32 -17.19 0.06
CA GLU A 78 -3.47 -16.09 0.50
C GLU A 78 -2.01 -16.28 0.05
N GLY A 79 -1.50 -17.52 0.03
CA GLY A 79 -0.18 -17.83 -0.51
C GLY A 79 -0.08 -17.51 -2.00
N GLN A 80 -1.06 -17.94 -2.79
CA GLN A 80 -1.12 -17.59 -4.22
C GLN A 80 -1.16 -16.07 -4.43
N TYR A 81 -1.96 -15.35 -3.64
CA TYR A 81 -2.01 -13.89 -3.69
C TYR A 81 -0.71 -13.22 -3.24
N ALA A 82 -0.02 -13.74 -2.23
CA ALA A 82 1.26 -13.23 -1.78
C ALA A 82 2.32 -13.34 -2.89
N SER A 83 2.38 -14.47 -3.59
CA SER A 83 3.28 -14.68 -4.73
C SER A 83 2.98 -13.74 -5.90
N ALA A 84 1.69 -13.59 -6.24
CA ALA A 84 1.26 -12.66 -7.27
C ALA A 84 1.57 -11.20 -6.89
N TRP A 85 1.31 -10.81 -5.65
CA TRP A 85 1.64 -9.48 -5.11
C TRP A 85 3.13 -9.18 -5.24
N ALA A 86 4.00 -10.13 -4.85
CA ALA A 86 5.44 -9.96 -4.92
C ALA A 86 5.92 -9.76 -6.38
N SER A 87 5.45 -10.62 -7.29
CA SER A 87 5.78 -10.51 -8.71
C SER A 87 5.33 -9.17 -9.31
N ASN A 88 4.11 -8.72 -8.96
CA ASN A 88 3.54 -7.48 -9.47
C ASN A 88 4.25 -6.24 -8.92
N ILE A 89 4.55 -6.19 -7.61
CA ILE A 89 5.22 -5.01 -7.03
C ILE A 89 6.67 -4.90 -7.49
N TRP A 90 7.36 -6.03 -7.73
CA TRP A 90 8.69 -5.99 -8.32
C TRP A 90 8.66 -5.51 -9.77
N SER A 91 7.72 -6.00 -10.58
CA SER A 91 7.58 -5.49 -11.95
C SER A 91 7.26 -4.00 -11.96
N ASP A 92 6.32 -3.54 -11.14
CA ASP A 92 5.96 -2.11 -11.09
C ASP A 92 7.11 -1.17 -10.70
N VAL A 93 8.05 -1.64 -9.86
CA VAL A 93 9.12 -0.79 -9.32
C VAL A 93 10.46 -0.97 -10.03
N LEU A 94 10.75 -2.16 -10.56
CA LEU A 94 12.08 -2.53 -11.05
C LEU A 94 12.13 -2.78 -12.56
N THR A 95 11.00 -2.82 -13.27
CA THR A 95 10.94 -3.03 -14.72
C THR A 95 10.18 -1.92 -15.42
#